data_AF-A0A2N5ZP30-F1
#
_entry.id   AF-A0A2N5ZP30-F1
#
_cell.length_a   1.000
_cell.length_b   1.000
_cell.length_c   1.000
_cell.angle_alpha   90.00
_cell.angle_beta   90.00
_cell.angle_gamma   90.00
#
_symmetry.space_group_name_H-M   'P 1'
#
loop_
_entity.id
_entity.type
_entity.pdbx_description
1 polymer ?
#
loop_
_entity_poly.entity_id
_entity_poly.type
_entity_poly.pdbx_seq_one_letter_code
_entity_poly.pdbx_strand_id
1 'polypeptide(L)'
;MKKTSLQELQKGSAEYVIAHAEIRRARGKGPSMSFCGVLNPKKALFFAMLSKKFETEIKVEKDKPLVILKTDRFDGEHVAMLSFRNSLVVAHGGNPEKVLKKAVKRGVKRPVIVYIPTPEEKLDIQIDFS
;
A
#
# COMPACT_ATOMS: atom_id res chain seq x y z
N MET A 1 0.25 -17.28 24.85
CA MET A 1 1.32 -16.26 24.94
C MET A 1 1.92 -16.25 26.35
N LYS A 2 3.25 -16.13 26.46
CA LYS A 2 3.95 -15.97 27.75
C LYS A 2 3.80 -14.52 28.22
N LYS A 3 3.70 -14.27 29.52
CA LYS A 3 3.49 -12.92 30.11
C LYS A 3 4.62 -11.93 29.75
N THR A 4 5.80 -12.44 29.44
CA THR A 4 6.99 -11.70 29.00
C THR A 4 6.77 -10.90 27.73
N SER A 5 6.00 -11.42 26.75
CA SER A 5 5.73 -10.72 25.49
C SER A 5 4.80 -9.50 25.64
N LEU A 6 4.26 -9.27 26.84
CA LEU A 6 3.40 -8.12 27.14
C LEU A 6 4.19 -6.92 27.70
N GLN A 7 5.41 -7.16 28.21
CA GLN A 7 6.30 -6.11 28.72
C GLN A 7 6.95 -5.31 27.58
N GLU A 8 7.05 -5.93 26.40
CA GLU A 8 7.61 -5.33 25.18
C GLU A 8 6.60 -4.42 24.46
N LEU A 9 5.29 -4.53 24.77
CA LEU A 9 4.24 -3.75 24.13
C LEU A 9 3.99 -2.44 24.89
N GLN A 10 3.82 -1.34 24.14
CA GLN A 10 3.46 -0.05 24.73
C GLN A 10 2.11 -0.15 25.45
N LYS A 11 2.11 0.16 26.76
CA LYS A 11 0.91 0.09 27.58
C LYS A 11 -0.18 1.02 27.02
N GLY A 12 -1.34 0.45 26.74
CA GLY A 12 -2.47 1.17 26.16
C GLY A 12 -2.55 1.15 24.63
N SER A 13 -1.57 0.55 23.94
CA SER A 13 -1.67 0.30 22.49
C SER A 13 -2.75 -0.73 22.16
N ALA A 14 -3.16 -0.79 20.90
CA ALA A 14 -4.12 -1.78 20.42
C ALA A 14 -3.61 -3.21 20.65
N GLU A 15 -2.33 -3.46 20.34
CA GLU A 15 -1.65 -4.74 20.54
C GLU A 15 -1.64 -5.13 22.01
N TYR A 16 -1.31 -4.19 22.89
CA TYR A 16 -1.28 -4.43 24.33
C TYR A 16 -2.66 -4.84 24.84
N VAL A 17 -3.71 -4.13 24.44
CA VAL A 17 -5.09 -4.41 24.87
C VAL A 17 -5.56 -5.80 24.39
N ILE A 18 -5.24 -6.16 23.15
CA ILE A 18 -5.57 -7.47 22.57
C ILE A 18 -4.80 -8.58 23.29
N ALA A 19 -3.47 -8.47 23.41
CA ALA A 19 -2.63 -9.46 24.06
C ALA A 19 -3.01 -9.66 25.54
N HIS A 20 -3.31 -8.57 26.25
CA HIS A 20 -3.77 -8.63 27.63
C HIS A 20 -5.12 -9.33 27.78
N ALA A 21 -6.07 -9.06 26.87
CA ALA A 21 -7.36 -9.73 26.87
C ALA A 21 -7.22 -11.24 26.61
N GLU A 22 -6.33 -11.66 25.71
CA GLU A 22 -6.04 -13.07 25.44
C GLU A 22 -5.43 -13.79 26.64
N ILE A 23 -4.46 -13.18 27.32
CA ILE A 23 -3.89 -13.75 28.55
C ILE A 23 -4.95 -13.88 29.65
N ARG A 24 -5.85 -12.90 29.78
CA ARG A 24 -6.95 -12.97 30.74
C ARG A 24 -7.96 -14.05 30.39
N ARG A 25 -8.31 -14.17 29.10
CA ARG A 25 -9.23 -15.20 28.60
C ARG A 25 -8.70 -16.61 28.83
N ALA A 26 -7.41 -16.84 28.62
CA ALA A 26 -6.74 -18.10 28.93
C ALA A 26 -6.81 -18.46 30.44
N ARG A 27 -7.08 -17.49 31.30
CA ARG A 27 -7.28 -17.66 32.76
C ARG A 27 -8.75 -17.61 33.17
N GLY A 28 -9.68 -17.72 32.22
CA GLY A 28 -11.13 -17.66 32.47
C GLY A 28 -11.66 -16.28 32.85
N LYS A 29 -10.89 -15.20 32.66
CA LYS A 29 -11.28 -13.84 33.02
C LYS A 29 -11.65 -13.02 31.79
N GLY A 30 -12.64 -12.14 31.94
CA GLY A 30 -13.02 -11.17 30.91
C GLY A 30 -11.97 -10.06 30.69
N PRO A 31 -12.09 -9.29 29.59
CA PRO A 31 -11.23 -8.13 29.33
C PRO A 31 -11.41 -7.05 30.39
N SER A 32 -10.36 -6.25 30.62
CA SER A 32 -10.37 -5.20 31.66
C SER A 32 -9.65 -3.92 31.28
N MET A 33 -9.08 -3.86 30.07
CA MET A 33 -8.33 -2.68 29.64
C MET A 33 -9.24 -1.74 28.87
N SER A 34 -9.02 -0.44 29.04
CA SER A 34 -9.55 0.60 28.15
C SER A 34 -8.66 0.74 26.92
N PHE A 35 -9.21 1.37 25.88
CA PHE A 35 -8.50 1.69 24.64
C PHE A 35 -9.05 3.01 24.09
N CYS A 36 -8.18 3.97 23.74
CA CYS A 36 -8.56 5.28 23.18
C CYS A 36 -9.72 5.99 23.94
N GLY A 37 -9.65 6.05 25.27
CA GLY A 37 -10.69 6.69 26.09
C GLY A 37 -11.98 5.88 26.26
N VAL A 38 -12.12 4.73 25.60
CA VAL A 38 -13.28 3.84 25.76
C VAL A 38 -13.14 3.05 27.06
N LEU A 39 -13.97 3.38 28.05
CA LEU A 39 -13.92 2.78 29.39
C LEU A 39 -14.53 1.38 29.46
N ASN A 40 -15.51 1.06 28.60
CA ASN A 40 -16.12 -0.27 28.57
C ASN A 40 -15.12 -1.29 27.98
N PRO A 41 -14.62 -2.28 28.76
CA PRO A 41 -13.53 -3.15 28.31
C PRO A 41 -13.87 -4.05 27.13
N LYS A 42 -15.14 -4.42 26.95
CA LYS A 42 -15.58 -5.21 25.78
C LYS A 42 -15.54 -4.37 24.51
N LYS A 43 -16.06 -3.13 24.59
CA LYS A 43 -15.99 -2.17 23.47
C LYS A 43 -14.55 -1.76 23.18
N ALA A 44 -13.74 -1.54 24.21
CA ALA A 44 -12.32 -1.23 24.09
C ALA A 44 -11.55 -2.32 23.33
N LEU A 45 -11.79 -3.60 23.69
CA LEU A 45 -11.19 -4.73 22.96
C LEU A 45 -11.62 -4.75 21.49
N PHE A 46 -12.91 -4.53 21.21
CA PHE A 46 -13.43 -4.46 19.85
C PHE A 46 -12.75 -3.35 19.03
N PHE A 47 -12.65 -2.14 19.57
CA PHE A 47 -11.97 -1.03 18.90
C PHE A 47 -10.47 -1.26 18.72
N ALA A 48 -9.80 -1.88 19.69
CA ALA A 48 -8.39 -2.24 19.56
C ALA A 48 -8.18 -3.25 18.42
N MET A 49 -9.01 -4.29 18.34
CA MET A 49 -8.98 -5.26 17.22
C MET A 49 -9.22 -4.58 15.88
N LEU A 50 -10.19 -3.67 15.82
CA LEU A 50 -10.51 -2.91 14.61
C LEU A 50 -9.35 -2.02 14.18
N SER A 51 -8.74 -1.27 15.11
CA SER A 51 -7.56 -0.42 14.86
C SER A 51 -6.41 -1.24 14.27
N LYS A 52 -6.09 -2.38 14.90
CA LYS A 52 -5.02 -3.25 14.44
C LYS A 52 -5.30 -3.82 13.04
N LYS A 53 -6.56 -4.18 12.76
CA LYS A 53 -6.96 -4.64 11.43
C LYS A 53 -6.75 -3.55 10.38
N PHE A 54 -7.21 -2.32 10.64
CA PHE A 54 -7.01 -1.18 9.73
C PHE A 54 -5.53 -0.84 9.55
N GLU A 55 -4.73 -0.84 10.61
CA GLU A 55 -3.27 -0.62 10.49
C GLU A 55 -2.60 -1.68 9.62
N THR A 56 -3.04 -2.93 9.74
CA THR A 56 -2.55 -4.03 8.90
C THR A 56 -2.96 -3.82 7.44
N GLU A 57 -4.21 -3.44 7.17
CA GLU A 57 -4.70 -3.14 5.81
C GLU A 57 -3.96 -1.94 5.19
N ILE A 58 -3.73 -0.86 5.94
CA ILE A 58 -2.97 0.31 5.49
C ILE A 58 -1.51 -0.05 5.21
N LYS A 59 -0.87 -0.89 6.04
CA LYS A 59 0.49 -1.36 5.78
C LYS A 59 0.54 -2.23 4.52
N VAL A 60 -0.40 -3.15 4.35
CA VAL A 60 -0.52 -3.97 3.14
C VAL A 60 -0.71 -3.11 1.88
N GLU A 61 -1.49 -2.03 1.98
CA GLU A 61 -1.68 -1.10 0.85
C GLU A 61 -0.44 -0.24 0.58
N LYS A 62 0.29 0.18 1.63
CA LYS A 62 1.55 0.92 1.50
C LYS A 62 2.70 0.09 0.91
N ASP A 63 2.77 -1.19 1.28
CA ASP A 63 3.84 -2.09 0.84
C ASP A 63 3.54 -2.73 -0.53
N LYS A 64 2.37 -2.45 -1.12
CA LYS A 64 2.04 -2.93 -2.46
C LYS A 64 2.74 -2.06 -3.51
N PRO A 65 3.45 -2.67 -4.49
CA PRO A 65 4.07 -1.88 -5.55
C PRO A 65 3.00 -1.14 -6.35
N LEU A 66 3.21 0.17 -6.53
CA LEU A 66 2.37 0.99 -7.40
C LEU A 66 2.64 0.62 -8.86
N VAL A 67 1.74 -0.17 -9.44
CA VAL A 67 1.80 -0.50 -10.87
C VAL A 67 1.21 0.66 -11.68
N ILE A 68 2.07 1.45 -12.31
CA ILE A 68 1.66 2.64 -13.08
C ILE A 68 0.94 2.24 -14.37
N LEU A 69 1.43 1.22 -15.07
CA LEU A 69 0.84 0.75 -16.32
C LEU A 69 1.17 -0.73 -16.51
N LYS A 70 0.16 -1.55 -16.80
CA LYS A 70 0.32 -2.98 -17.09
C LYS A 70 -0.25 -3.26 -18.48
N THR A 71 0.64 -3.32 -19.47
CA THR A 71 0.28 -3.53 -20.88
C THR A 71 1.49 -4.08 -21.63
N ASP A 72 1.24 -4.91 -22.63
CA ASP A 72 2.16 -5.42 -23.64
C ASP A 72 2.05 -4.64 -24.97
N ARG A 73 0.95 -3.91 -25.15
CA ARG A 73 0.59 -3.24 -26.41
C ARG A 73 1.53 -2.13 -26.90
N PHE A 74 2.37 -1.58 -26.02
CA PHE A 74 3.23 -0.43 -26.34
C PHE A 74 4.71 -0.74 -26.09
N ASP A 75 5.07 -2.02 -26.08
CA ASP A 75 6.46 -2.46 -25.91
C ASP A 75 7.37 -1.78 -26.97
N GLY A 76 8.48 -1.19 -26.49
CA GLY A 76 9.41 -0.41 -27.30
C GLY A 76 8.96 1.03 -27.60
N GLU A 77 7.84 1.50 -27.05
CA GLU A 77 7.30 2.84 -27.35
C GLU A 77 7.29 3.80 -26.15
N HIS A 78 7.21 5.10 -26.46
CA HIS A 78 6.92 6.14 -25.48
C HIS A 78 5.41 6.35 -25.38
N VAL A 79 4.91 6.41 -24.16
CA VAL A 79 3.49 6.53 -23.83
C VAL A 79 3.25 7.80 -23.02
N ALA A 80 2.32 8.65 -23.48
CA ALA A 80 1.82 9.77 -22.71
C ALA A 80 0.57 9.37 -21.92
N MET A 81 0.64 9.55 -20.60
CA MET A 81 -0.49 9.37 -19.68
C MET A 81 -0.87 10.68 -19.00
N LEU A 82 -2.06 10.71 -18.40
CA LEU A 82 -2.55 11.89 -17.68
C LEU A 82 -1.71 12.19 -16.42
N SER A 83 -1.40 11.17 -15.63
CA SER A 83 -0.57 11.30 -14.43
C SER A 83 -0.11 9.92 -13.92
N PHE A 84 0.82 9.87 -12.95
CA PHE A 84 1.20 8.62 -12.28
C PHE A 84 0.06 7.91 -11.53
N ARG A 85 -1.04 8.62 -11.24
CA ARG A 85 -2.25 8.07 -10.60
C ARG A 85 -3.37 7.75 -11.58
N ASN A 86 -3.25 8.19 -12.83
CA ASN A 86 -4.23 7.96 -13.87
C ASN A 86 -3.51 7.49 -15.12
N SER A 87 -3.48 6.16 -15.26
CA SER A 87 -2.80 5.42 -16.31
C SER A 87 -3.46 5.51 -17.69
N LEU A 88 -4.49 6.36 -17.86
CA LEU A 88 -5.12 6.57 -19.14
C LEU A 88 -4.10 7.08 -20.17
N VAL A 89 -3.85 6.26 -21.18
CA VAL A 89 -2.96 6.57 -22.29
C VAL A 89 -3.66 7.49 -23.27
N VAL A 90 -3.06 8.65 -23.52
CA VAL A 90 -3.60 9.69 -24.40
C VAL A 90 -2.86 9.76 -25.73
N ALA A 91 -1.59 9.33 -25.79
CA ALA A 91 -0.83 9.20 -27.03
C ALA A 91 0.32 8.20 -26.85
N HIS A 92 0.81 7.62 -27.96
CA HIS A 92 1.97 6.73 -27.96
C HIS A 92 2.78 6.84 -29.27
N GLY A 93 4.00 6.28 -29.27
CA GLY A 93 4.88 6.14 -30.44
C GLY A 93 6.38 6.19 -30.10
N GLY A 94 7.24 6.01 -31.11
CA GLY A 94 8.69 5.88 -30.91
C GLY A 94 9.46 7.17 -30.54
N ASN A 95 8.89 8.36 -30.74
CA ASN A 95 9.57 9.63 -30.44
C ASN A 95 8.86 10.40 -29.30
N PRO A 96 9.55 10.65 -28.16
CA PRO A 96 8.93 11.24 -26.97
C PRO A 96 8.38 12.65 -27.20
N GLU A 97 9.07 13.48 -27.98
CA GLU A 97 8.62 14.86 -28.26
C GLU A 97 7.33 14.88 -29.08
N LYS A 98 7.22 13.99 -30.08
CA LYS A 98 6.00 13.86 -30.89
C LYS A 98 4.83 13.39 -30.04
N VAL A 99 5.07 12.45 -29.13
CA VAL A 99 4.07 11.93 -28.19
C VAL A 99 3.60 13.02 -27.23
N LEU A 100 4.52 13.80 -26.66
CA LEU A 100 4.21 14.95 -25.81
C LEU A 100 3.34 15.98 -26.55
N LYS A 101 3.73 16.39 -27.76
CA LYS A 101 2.97 17.34 -28.57
C LYS A 101 1.56 16.82 -28.89
N LYS A 102 1.41 15.52 -29.19
CA LYS A 102 0.09 14.89 -29.40
C LYS A 102 -0.78 14.95 -28.14
N ALA A 103 -0.21 14.68 -26.96
CA ALA A 103 -0.96 14.71 -25.70
C ALA A 103 -1.41 16.13 -25.33
N VAL A 104 -0.55 17.13 -25.51
CA VAL A 104 -0.90 18.55 -25.27
C VAL A 104 -1.99 19.01 -26.24
N LYS A 105 -1.90 18.64 -27.53
CA LYS A 105 -2.94 18.92 -28.53
C LYS A 105 -4.29 18.29 -28.17
N ARG A 106 -4.29 17.19 -27.42
CA ARG A 106 -5.50 16.52 -26.90
C ARG A 106 -6.02 17.13 -25.60
N GLY A 107 -5.46 18.25 -25.14
CA GLY A 107 -5.93 19.00 -23.97
C GLY A 107 -5.24 18.64 -22.65
N VAL A 108 -4.21 17.78 -22.67
CA VAL A 108 -3.48 17.39 -21.45
C VAL A 108 -2.40 18.42 -21.13
N LYS A 109 -2.59 19.20 -20.06
CA LYS A 109 -1.67 20.29 -19.69
C LYS A 109 -0.29 19.82 -19.24
N ARG A 110 -0.21 18.69 -18.55
CA ARG A 110 1.04 18.14 -17.99
C ARG A 110 1.08 16.61 -18.15
N PRO A 111 1.26 16.10 -19.38
CA PRO A 111 1.31 14.66 -19.61
C PRO A 111 2.58 14.09 -18.97
N VAL A 112 2.49 12.89 -18.44
CA VAL A 112 3.66 12.08 -18.03
C VAL A 112 4.05 11.21 -19.21
N ILE A 113 5.31 11.27 -19.63
CA ILE A 113 5.87 10.41 -20.67
C ILE A 113 6.61 9.27 -19.98
N VAL A 114 6.28 8.03 -20.35
CA VAL A 114 6.94 6.81 -19.86
C VAL A 114 7.38 5.99 -21.07
N TYR A 115 8.59 5.47 -21.05
CA TYR A 115 9.05 4.49 -22.02
C TYR A 115 8.66 3.09 -21.55
N ILE A 116 8.07 2.28 -22.43
CA ILE A 116 7.81 0.87 -22.14
C ILE A 116 8.89 0.03 -22.80
N PRO A 117 9.75 -0.63 -22.02
CA PRO A 117 10.78 -1.49 -22.59
C PRO A 117 10.16 -2.69 -23.30
N THR A 118 10.86 -3.20 -24.31
CA THR A 118 10.51 -4.46 -24.98
C THR A 118 10.68 -5.65 -24.01
N PRO A 119 10.09 -6.83 -24.31
CA PRO A 119 10.30 -8.03 -23.49
C PRO A 119 11.77 -8.40 -23.32
N GLU A 120 12.59 -8.17 -24.35
CA GLU A 120 14.03 -8.41 -24.35
C GLU A 120 14.74 -7.46 -23.36
N GLU A 121 14.45 -6.16 -23.44
CA GLU A 121 15.00 -5.15 -22.51
C GLU A 121 14.52 -5.35 -21.05
N LYS A 122 13.32 -5.91 -20.84
CA LYS A 122 12.80 -6.23 -19.49
C LYS A 122 13.65 -7.30 -18.79
N LEU A 123 14.26 -8.22 -19.54
CA LEU A 123 15.11 -9.29 -19.00
C LEU A 123 16.46 -8.73 -18.53
N ASP A 124 17.02 -7.74 -19.23
CA ASP A 124 18.30 -7.11 -18.86
C ASP A 124 18.20 -6.24 -17.59
N ILE A 125 17.02 -5.65 -17.32
CA ILE A 125 16.78 -4.83 -16.13
C ILE A 125 16.72 -5.67 -14.84
N GLN A 126 16.55 -7.00 -14.93
CA GLN A 126 16.43 -7.89 -13.77
C GLN A 126 17.76 -8.39 -13.19
N ILE A 127 18.91 -7.90 -13.67
CA ILE A 127 20.22 -8.37 -13.19
C ILE A 127 20.90 -7.28 -12.38
N ASP A 128 20.62 -7.26 -11.07
CA ASP A 128 21.63 -7.07 -10.02
C ASP A 128 20.97 -7.18 -8.62
N PHE A 129 21.10 -8.36 -8.03
CA PHE A 129 21.05 -8.54 -6.57
C PHE A 129 22.45 -8.98 -6.14
N SER A 130 23.41 -8.06 -6.25
CA SER A 130 24.74 -8.16 -5.62
C SER A 130 24.68 -7.57 -4.22
#